data_AF-A0A924V189-F1
#
_entry.id   AF-A0A924V189-F1
#
_cell.length_a   1.000
_cell.length_b   1.000
_cell.length_c   1.000
_cell.angle_alpha   90.00
_cell.angle_beta   90.00
_cell.angle_gamma   90.00
#
_symmetry.space_group_name_H-M   'P 1'
#
loop_
_entity.id
_entity.type
_entity.pdbx_description
1 polymer ?
#
loop_
_entity_poly.entity_id
_entity_poly.type
_entity_poly.pdbx_seq_one_letter_code
_entity_poly.pdbx_strand_id
1 'polypeptide(L)'
;YADLYKTLEPNAVGRAEELANKLITRLEQHIIDSGIPRKLKDIQFKNHDGEFCSIEEHHLQQLAIDAMKQTRLLMNNPRTLTEADALAIYQAAYS
;
A
#
# COMPACT_ATOMS: atom_id res chain seq x y z
N TYR A 1 -10.59 -5.76 -10.38
CA TYR A 1 -10.26 -6.40 -9.09
C TYR A 1 -11.07 -7.66 -8.80
N ALA A 2 -12.36 -7.75 -9.17
CA ALA A 2 -13.16 -8.96 -9.01
C ALA A 2 -12.56 -10.22 -9.69
N ASP A 3 -11.96 -10.06 -10.87
CA ASP A 3 -11.35 -11.19 -11.61
C ASP A 3 -10.10 -11.75 -10.89
N LEU A 4 -9.36 -10.92 -10.16
CA LEU A 4 -8.22 -11.36 -9.35
C LEU A 4 -8.66 -12.24 -8.18
N TYR A 5 -9.80 -11.92 -7.55
CA TYR A 5 -10.34 -12.76 -6.48
C TYR A 5 -10.82 -14.11 -7.01
N LYS A 6 -11.43 -14.15 -8.19
CA LYS A 6 -11.87 -15.41 -8.83
C LYS A 6 -10.69 -16.32 -9.20
N THR A 7 -9.50 -15.78 -9.48
CA THR A 7 -8.30 -16.61 -9.67
C THR A 7 -7.86 -17.31 -8.39
N LEU A 8 -8.05 -16.67 -7.22
CA LEU A 8 -7.71 -17.24 -5.91
C LEU A 8 -8.81 -18.17 -5.38
N GLU A 9 -10.08 -17.81 -5.61
CA GLU A 9 -11.26 -18.60 -5.26
C GLU A 9 -12.19 -18.74 -6.47
N PRO A 10 -12.01 -19.78 -7.31
CA PRO A 10 -12.78 -19.98 -8.54
C PRO A 10 -14.29 -20.08 -8.35
N ASN A 11 -14.72 -20.53 -7.17
CA ASN A 11 -16.12 -20.72 -6.82
C ASN A 11 -16.77 -19.48 -6.19
N ALA A 12 -16.07 -18.34 -6.15
CA ALA A 12 -16.60 -17.12 -5.54
C ALA A 12 -17.72 -16.50 -6.38
N VAL A 13 -18.92 -16.45 -5.80
CA VAL A 13 -20.12 -15.82 -6.37
C VAL A 13 -20.41 -14.52 -5.62
N GLY A 14 -20.67 -13.43 -6.36
CA GLY A 14 -20.96 -12.11 -5.82
C GLY A 14 -20.82 -11.02 -6.86
N ARG A 15 -21.26 -9.80 -6.52
CA ARG A 15 -21.06 -8.62 -7.38
C ARG A 15 -19.58 -8.24 -7.41
N ALA A 16 -19.15 -7.53 -8.47
CA ALA A 16 -17.74 -7.17 -8.64
C ALA A 16 -17.16 -6.39 -7.45
N GLU A 17 -17.97 -5.51 -6.84
CA GLU A 17 -17.60 -4.74 -5.64
C GLU A 17 -17.46 -5.61 -4.40
N GLU A 18 -18.40 -6.55 -4.20
CA GLU A 18 -18.34 -7.51 -3.08
C GLU A 18 -17.10 -8.41 -3.16
N LEU A 19 -16.77 -8.90 -4.37
CA LEU A 19 -15.57 -9.72 -4.59
C LEU A 19 -14.28 -8.90 -4.41
N ALA A 20 -14.28 -7.62 -4.81
CA ALA A 20 -13.15 -6.72 -4.57
C ALA A 20 -12.95 -6.45 -3.07
N ASN A 21 -14.02 -6.23 -2.31
CA ASN A 21 -13.95 -6.05 -0.85
C ASN A 21 -13.48 -7.33 -0.14
N LYS A 22 -13.96 -8.51 -0.56
CA LYS A 22 -13.46 -9.80 -0.04
C LYS A 22 -11.96 -9.97 -0.28
N LEU A 23 -11.45 -9.56 -1.45
CA LEU A 23 -10.02 -9.56 -1.73
C LEU A 23 -9.26 -8.64 -0.79
N ILE A 24 -9.75 -7.42 -0.54
CA ILE A 24 -9.13 -6.46 0.39
C ILE A 24 -9.07 -7.06 1.79
N THR A 25 -10.18 -7.55 2.33
CA THR A 25 -10.23 -8.15 3.67
C THR A 25 -9.27 -9.34 3.79
N ARG A 26 -9.18 -10.17 2.76
CA ARG A 26 -8.26 -11.31 2.75
C ARG A 26 -6.79 -10.86 2.79
N LEU A 27 -6.44 -9.85 1.99
CA LEU A 27 -5.08 -9.28 1.99
C LEU A 27 -4.75 -8.66 3.36
N GLU A 28 -5.68 -7.94 3.96
CA GLU A 28 -5.50 -7.38 5.31
C GLU A 28 -5.26 -8.46 6.36
N GLN A 29 -6.02 -9.55 6.33
CA GLN A 29 -5.82 -10.67 7.25
C GLN A 29 -4.46 -11.33 7.05
N HIS A 30 -4.03 -11.56 5.81
CA HIS A 30 -2.70 -12.09 5.53
C HIS A 30 -1.57 -11.17 6.04
N ILE A 31 -1.75 -9.85 5.94
CA ILE A 31 -0.79 -8.88 6.49
C ILE A 31 -0.77 -8.98 8.03
N ILE A 32 -1.91 -9.10 8.69
CA ILE A 32 -1.99 -9.31 10.15
C ILE A 32 -1.23 -10.58 10.56
N ASP A 33 -1.50 -11.68 9.87
CA ASP A 33 -0.91 -12.99 10.20
C ASP A 33 0.60 -13.02 9.96
N SER A 34 1.12 -12.17 9.06
CA SER A 34 2.55 -12.07 8.78
C SER A 34 3.37 -11.39 9.88
N GLY A 35 2.71 -10.64 10.78
CA GLY A 35 3.37 -9.88 11.84
C GLY A 35 4.16 -8.65 11.36
N ILE A 36 4.03 -8.26 10.10
CA ILE A 36 4.72 -7.09 9.54
C ILE A 36 4.05 -5.80 10.07
N PRO A 37 4.84 -4.75 10.42
CA PRO A 37 4.30 -3.45 10.78
C PRO A 37 3.36 -2.90 9.69
N ARG A 38 2.16 -2.50 10.10
CA ARG A 38 1.10 -2.05 9.18
C ARG A 38 1.12 -0.55 8.91
N LYS A 39 1.79 0.20 9.78
CA LYS A 39 1.87 1.66 9.71
C LYS A 39 3.30 2.07 9.45
N LEU A 40 3.48 3.12 8.64
CA LEU A 40 4.80 3.60 8.26
C LEU A 40 5.65 4.01 9.48
N LYS A 41 5.02 4.60 10.50
CA LYS A 41 5.69 4.99 11.76
C LYS A 41 6.20 3.79 12.58
N ASP A 42 5.60 2.61 12.39
CA ASP A 42 5.97 1.40 13.13
C ASP A 42 7.11 0.64 12.42
N ILE A 43 7.49 1.05 11.20
CA ILE A 43 8.60 0.48 10.46
C ILE A 43 9.91 1.00 11.04
N GLN A 44 10.73 0.08 11.54
CA GLN A 44 12.09 0.36 12.02
C GLN A 44 13.10 -0.04 10.96
N PHE A 45 14.02 0.87 10.63
CA PHE A 45 15.13 0.62 9.72
C PHE A 45 16.40 1.29 10.23
N LYS A 46 17.56 0.88 9.71
CA LYS A 46 18.84 1.51 10.07
C LYS A 46 19.11 2.69 9.16
N ASN A 47 19.44 3.83 9.75
CA ASN A 47 19.96 4.97 9.00
C ASN A 47 21.42 4.71 8.56
N HIS A 48 22.00 5.68 7.86
CA HIS A 48 23.38 5.62 7.38
C HIS A 48 24.42 5.48 8.52
N ASP A 49 24.09 5.96 9.73
CA ASP A 49 24.92 5.86 10.93
C ASP A 49 24.75 4.51 11.66
N GLY A 50 23.85 3.64 11.17
CA GLY A 50 23.58 2.32 11.73
C GLY A 50 22.61 2.32 12.92
N GLU A 51 22.04 3.47 13.25
CA GLU A 51 21.03 3.64 14.31
C GLU A 51 19.65 3.25 13.81
N PHE A 52 18.83 2.67 14.70
CA PHE A 52 17.45 2.36 14.39
C PHE A 52 16.59 3.63 14.43
N CYS A 53 15.92 3.92 13.32
CA CYS A 53 14.96 5.00 13.20
C CYS A 53 13.67 4.53 12.52
N SER A 54 12.65 5.36 12.59
CA SER A 54 11.36 5.16 11.92
C SER A 54 11.08 6.27 10.93
N ILE A 55 10.09 6.05 10.06
CA ILE A 55 9.60 7.10 9.16
C ILE A 55 8.89 8.15 10.02
N GLU A 56 9.32 9.41 9.90
CA GLU A 56 8.61 10.55 10.49
C GLU A 56 7.64 11.20 9.49
N GLU A 57 6.62 11.89 9.98
CA GLU A 57 5.56 12.49 9.18
C GLU A 57 6.08 13.50 8.14
N HIS A 58 7.15 14.23 8.47
CA HIS A 58 7.75 15.20 7.56
C HIS A 58 8.42 14.54 6.33
N HIS A 59 8.75 13.24 6.41
CA HIS A 59 9.29 12.47 5.28
C HIS A 59 8.22 12.12 4.25
N LEU A 60 6.92 12.14 4.60
CA LEU A 60 5.84 11.69 3.72
C LEU A 60 5.76 12.49 2.41
N GLN A 61 6.04 13.81 2.47
CA GLN A 61 6.09 14.65 1.28
C GLN A 61 7.22 14.24 0.34
N GLN A 62 8.42 13.98 0.88
CA GLN A 62 9.56 13.54 0.10
C GLN A 62 9.30 12.16 -0.52
N LEU A 63 8.68 11.24 0.23
CA LEU A 63 8.26 9.93 -0.28
C LEU A 63 7.24 10.03 -1.42
N ALA A 64 6.30 10.98 -1.36
CA ALA A 64 5.35 11.25 -2.45
C ALA A 64 6.06 11.75 -3.72
N ILE A 65 6.99 12.69 -3.58
CA ILE A 65 7.82 13.19 -4.69
C ILE A 65 8.62 12.04 -5.31
N ASP A 66 9.25 11.21 -4.48
CA ASP A 66 10.06 10.07 -4.94
C ASP A 66 9.19 8.97 -5.59
N ALA A 67 7.95 8.80 -5.15
CA ALA A 67 6.99 7.91 -5.81
C ALA A 67 6.70 8.36 -7.25
N MET A 68 6.67 9.67 -7.52
CA MET A 68 6.45 10.19 -8.88
C MET A 68 7.61 9.90 -9.84
N LYS A 69 8.80 9.55 -9.32
CA LYS A 69 9.95 9.12 -10.13
C LYS A 69 9.82 7.67 -10.64
N GLN A 70 8.86 6.90 -10.14
CA GLN A 70 8.63 5.50 -10.52
C GLN A 70 7.85 5.38 -11.84
N THR A 71 8.40 5.92 -12.94
CA THR A 71 7.70 6.11 -14.22
C THR A 71 7.07 4.84 -14.79
N ARG A 72 7.76 3.70 -14.77
CA ARG A 72 7.24 2.43 -15.29
C ARG A 72 6.06 1.89 -14.48
N LEU A 73 6.09 2.04 -13.16
CA LEU A 73 4.99 1.63 -12.28
C LEU A 73 3.79 2.56 -12.46
N LEU A 74 4.02 3.87 -12.58
CA LEU A 74 2.97 4.86 -12.80
C LEU A 74 2.28 4.68 -14.15
N MET A 75 3.03 4.40 -15.23
CA MET A 75 2.45 4.09 -16.54
C MET A 75 1.58 2.82 -16.52
N ASN A 76 1.93 1.85 -15.68
CA ASN A 76 1.18 0.60 -15.53
C ASN A 76 0.06 0.68 -14.48
N ASN A 77 -0.05 1.80 -13.75
CA ASN A 77 -1.12 1.98 -12.78
C ASN A 77 -2.43 2.22 -13.54
N PRO A 78 -3.48 1.40 -13.34
CA PRO A 78 -4.76 1.59 -14.03
C PRO A 78 -5.46 2.91 -13.67
N ARG A 79 -4.99 3.61 -12.63
CA ARG A 79 -5.45 4.94 -12.24
C ARG A 79 -4.32 5.94 -12.42
N THR A 80 -4.63 7.07 -13.06
CA THR A 80 -3.74 8.24 -13.05
C THR A 80 -3.54 8.68 -11.61
N LEU A 81 -2.27 8.80 -11.19
CA LEU A 81 -1.89 9.15 -9.83
C LEU A 81 -1.10 10.47 -9.88
N THR A 82 -1.52 11.44 -9.07
CA THR A 82 -0.78 12.69 -8.85
C THR A 82 0.08 12.61 -7.60
N GLU A 83 0.99 13.57 -7.40
CA GLU A 83 1.78 13.69 -6.16
C GLU A 83 0.86 13.83 -4.92
N ALA A 84 -0.22 14.60 -5.05
CA ALA A 84 -1.19 14.79 -3.97
C ALA A 84 -1.90 13.48 -3.61
N ASP A 85 -2.23 12.66 -4.60
CA ASP A 85 -2.82 11.34 -4.36
C ASP A 85 -1.82 10.40 -3.65
N ALA A 86 -0.55 10.42 -4.07
CA ALA A 86 0.50 9.65 -3.42
C ALA A 86 0.72 10.09 -1.97
N LEU A 87 0.72 11.41 -1.70
CA LEU A 87 0.81 11.95 -0.35
C LEU A 87 -0.37 11.50 0.51
N ALA A 88 -1.60 11.56 -0.01
CA ALA A 88 -2.79 11.09 0.70
C ALA A 88 -2.70 9.60 1.05
N ILE A 89 -2.16 8.77 0.15
CA ILE A 89 -1.92 7.34 0.42
C ILE A 89 -0.89 7.17 1.55
N TYR A 90 0.22 7.91 1.52
CA TYR A 90 1.23 7.84 2.57
C TYR A 90 0.70 8.31 3.93
N GLN A 91 -0.11 9.37 3.97
CA GLN A 91 -0.75 9.85 5.20
C GLN A 91 -1.75 8.83 5.77
N ALA A 92 -2.54 8.19 4.92
CA ALA A 92 -3.45 7.11 5.32
C ALA A 92 -2.70 5.89 5.88
N ALA A 93 -1.52 5.58 5.33
CA ALA A 93 -0.67 4.48 5.80
C ALA A 93 0.21 4.84 7.01
N TYR A 94 0.31 6.12 7.39
CA TYR A 94 1.11 6.56 8.52
C TYR A 94 0.38 6.44 9.87
N SER A 95 -0.95 6.63 9.88
CA SER A 95 -1.76 6.85 11.08
C SER A 95 -2.11 5.57 11.87
#